data_AF-K0PXE2-F1
#
_entry.id   AF-K0PXE2-F1
#
_cell.length_a   1.000
_cell.length_b   1.000
_cell.length_c   1.000
_cell.angle_alpha   90.00
_cell.angle_beta   90.00
_cell.angle_gamma   90.00
#
_symmetry.space_group_name_H-M   'P 1'
#
loop_
_entity.id
_entity.type
_entity.pdbx_description
1 polymer ?
#
loop_
_entity_poly.entity_id
_entity_poly.type
_entity_poly.pdbx_seq_one_letter_code
_entity_poly.pdbx_strand_id
1 'polypeptide(L)'
;MHEIFTVQSDVAQKVAKALEVTLLAPVKQRVERAATSDPVAHDYYLKARRDHYNYTAEGFAQAIAGYEAAARRDPAYAMAYVGLAQVWVDALCNARFVERGRCPCGGDTCR
;
A
#
# COMPACT_ATOMS: atom_id res chain seq x y z
N MET A 1 -16.79 4.28 -14.14
CA MET A 1 -15.48 4.41 -13.45
C MET A 1 -15.58 3.86 -12.00
N HIS A 2 -16.07 2.62 -11.88
CA HIS A 2 -16.15 1.81 -10.64
C HIS A 2 -15.54 0.41 -10.86
N GLU A 3 -15.27 0.04 -12.12
CA GLU A 3 -14.82 -1.28 -12.56
C GLU A 3 -13.60 -1.80 -11.79
N ILE A 4 -12.61 -0.95 -11.51
CA ILE A 4 -11.38 -1.39 -10.86
C ILE A 4 -11.63 -1.93 -9.44
N PHE A 5 -12.50 -1.27 -8.67
CA PHE A 5 -12.84 -1.73 -7.32
C PHE A 5 -13.74 -2.96 -7.37
N THR A 6 -14.67 -3.01 -8.32
CA THR A 6 -15.51 -4.20 -8.54
C THR A 6 -14.67 -5.42 -8.89
N VAL A 7 -13.68 -5.30 -9.77
CA VAL A 7 -12.77 -6.38 -10.13
C VAL A 7 -11.93 -6.81 -8.92
N GLN A 8 -11.41 -5.87 -8.12
CA GLN A 8 -10.67 -6.20 -6.89
C GLN A 8 -11.53 -7.00 -5.89
N SER A 9 -12.78 -6.56 -5.65
CA SER A 9 -13.71 -7.25 -4.75
C SER A 9 -14.12 -8.62 -5.29
N ASP A 10 -14.37 -8.76 -6.60
CA ASP A 10 -14.72 -10.03 -7.23
C ASP A 10 -13.57 -11.05 -7.12
N VAL A 11 -12.33 -10.62 -7.39
CA VAL A 11 -11.15 -11.47 -7.20
C VAL A 11 -11.01 -11.90 -5.75
N ALA A 12 -11.17 -10.98 -4.79
CA ALA A 12 -11.09 -11.31 -3.36
C ALA A 12 -12.15 -12.33 -2.94
N GLN A 13 -13.39 -12.19 -3.43
CA GLN A 13 -14.47 -13.13 -3.16
C GLN A 13 -14.22 -14.51 -3.79
N LYS A 14 -13.71 -14.55 -5.02
CA LYS A 14 -13.36 -15.81 -5.69
C LYS A 14 -12.25 -16.56 -4.96
N VAL A 15 -11.22 -15.86 -4.47
CA VAL A 15 -10.15 -16.45 -3.66
C VAL A 15 -10.71 -16.98 -2.34
N ALA A 16 -11.52 -16.20 -1.63
CA ALA A 16 -12.14 -16.66 -0.38
C ALA A 16 -12.99 -17.93 -0.58
N LYS A 17 -13.77 -17.98 -1.68
CA LYS A 17 -14.55 -19.14 -2.06
C LYS A 17 -13.69 -20.36 -2.38
N ALA A 18 -12.59 -20.18 -3.13
CA ALA A 18 -11.68 -21.26 -3.51
C ALA A 18 -10.93 -21.87 -2.31
N LEU A 19 -10.67 -21.06 -1.28
CA LEU A 19 -10.05 -21.51 -0.03
C LEU A 19 -11.07 -22.09 0.98
N GLU A 20 -12.37 -22.15 0.61
CA GLU A 20 -13.48 -22.56 1.49
C GLU A 20 -13.55 -21.75 2.80
N VAL A 21 -13.01 -20.53 2.79
CA VAL A 21 -13.02 -19.63 3.94
C VAL A 21 -14.32 -18.82 3.94
N THR A 22 -15.10 -18.94 5.02
CA THR A 22 -16.27 -18.08 5.22
C THR A 22 -15.82 -16.71 5.70
N LEU A 23 -15.98 -15.69 4.84
CA LEU A 23 -15.83 -14.31 5.28
C LEU A 23 -16.98 -13.95 6.23
N LEU A 24 -16.63 -13.55 7.46
CA LEU A 24 -17.61 -12.96 8.37
C LEU A 24 -18.26 -11.73 7.73
N ALA A 25 -19.54 -11.47 8.01
CA ALA A 25 -20.27 -10.35 7.43
C ALA A 25 -19.55 -8.99 7.51
N PRO A 26 -18.88 -8.62 8.64
CA PRO A 26 -18.11 -7.37 8.72
C PRO A 26 -16.89 -7.34 7.80
N VAL A 27 -16.26 -8.50 7.55
CA VAL A 27 -15.10 -8.61 6.65
C VAL A 27 -15.56 -8.49 5.21
N LYS A 28 -16.66 -9.16 4.85
CA LYS A 28 -17.26 -9.05 3.52
C LYS A 28 -17.62 -7.61 3.17
N GLN A 29 -18.24 -6.88 4.10
CA GLN A 29 -18.60 -5.48 3.91
C GLN A 29 -17.37 -4.58 3.70
N ARG A 30 -16.24 -4.88 4.35
CA ARG A 30 -14.98 -4.16 4.14
C ARG A 30 -14.36 -4.45 2.77
N VAL A 31 -14.48 -5.67 2.27
CA VAL A 31 -13.99 -6.07 0.93
C VAL A 31 -14.80 -5.41 -0.19
N GLU A 32 -16.09 -5.21 0.01
CA GLU A 32 -16.99 -4.57 -0.96
C GLU A 32 -16.90 -3.03 -0.93
N ARG A 33 -16.39 -2.45 0.17
CA ARG A 33 -16.26 -1.00 0.30
C ARG A 33 -14.98 -0.51 -0.40
N ALA A 34 -15.15 0.26 -1.46
CA ALA A 34 -14.05 0.99 -2.09
C ALA A 34 -13.36 1.93 -1.08
N ALA A 35 -12.03 1.91 -1.05
CA ALA A 35 -11.24 2.69 -0.10
C ALA A 35 -11.16 4.18 -0.48
N THR A 36 -11.47 4.53 -1.74
CA THR A 36 -11.58 5.87 -2.29
C THR A 36 -12.62 5.86 -3.41
N SER A 37 -13.24 7.01 -3.69
CA SER A 37 -14.10 7.21 -4.86
C SER A 37 -13.33 7.70 -6.09
N ASP A 38 -12.04 8.04 -5.95
CA ASP A 38 -11.18 8.49 -7.05
C ASP A 38 -10.20 7.38 -7.47
N PRO A 39 -10.40 6.73 -8.63
CA PRO A 39 -9.51 5.69 -9.10
C PRO A 39 -8.11 6.18 -9.49
N VAL A 40 -7.95 7.48 -9.81
CA VAL A 40 -6.63 8.08 -10.05
C VAL A 40 -5.86 8.21 -8.73
N ALA A 41 -6.55 8.59 -7.65
CA ALA A 41 -5.95 8.56 -6.31
C ALA A 41 -5.52 7.13 -5.92
N HIS A 42 -6.34 6.13 -6.28
CA HIS A 42 -6.00 4.73 -6.06
C HIS A 42 -4.79 4.27 -6.88
N ASP A 43 -4.66 4.69 -8.14
CA ASP A 43 -3.51 4.36 -8.98
C ASP A 43 -2.21 4.95 -8.42
N TYR A 44 -2.24 6.24 -8.03
CA TYR A 44 -1.10 6.86 -7.33
C TYR A 44 -0.74 6.11 -6.05
N TYR A 45 -1.72 5.68 -5.25
CA TYR A 45 -1.49 4.88 -4.06
C TYR A 45 -0.86 3.51 -4.37
N LEU A 46 -1.34 2.79 -5.39
CA LEU A 46 -0.78 1.50 -5.79
C LEU A 46 0.66 1.64 -6.32
N LYS A 47 0.92 2.69 -7.11
CA LYS A 47 2.25 3.02 -7.61
C LYS A 47 3.21 3.31 -6.46
N ALA A 48 2.80 4.19 -5.53
CA ALA A 48 3.58 4.54 -4.35
C ALA A 48 3.91 3.31 -3.50
N ARG A 49 2.94 2.42 -3.32
CA ARG A 49 3.12 1.19 -2.53
C ARG A 49 4.10 0.22 -3.18
N ARG A 50 4.10 0.10 -4.51
CA ARG A 50 5.13 -0.68 -5.22
C ARG A 50 6.52 -0.10 -4.98
N ASP A 51 6.66 1.22 -5.12
CA ASP A 51 7.97 1.87 -5.00
C ASP A 51 8.48 1.83 -3.54
N HIS A 52 7.58 1.90 -2.55
CA HIS A 52 7.87 1.72 -1.13
C HIS A 52 8.50 0.35 -0.84
N TYR A 53 7.95 -0.72 -1.41
CA TYR A 53 8.46 -2.08 -1.19
C TYR A 53 9.78 -2.40 -1.90
N ASN A 54 10.38 -1.45 -2.63
CA ASN A 54 11.75 -1.59 -3.10
C ASN A 54 12.78 -1.35 -2.00
N TYR A 55 12.40 -0.73 -0.87
CA TYR A 55 13.27 -0.44 0.27
C TYR A 55 14.57 0.31 -0.06
N THR A 56 14.57 1.11 -1.13
CA THR A 56 15.69 1.98 -1.52
C THR A 56 15.38 3.43 -1.17
N ALA A 57 16.42 4.27 -1.01
CA ALA A 57 16.23 5.70 -0.78
C ALA A 57 15.41 6.36 -1.90
N GLU A 58 15.67 5.98 -3.15
CA GLU A 58 14.89 6.45 -4.30
C GLU A 58 13.45 5.93 -4.26
N GLY A 59 13.25 4.64 -3.96
CA GLY A 59 11.91 4.04 -3.84
C GLY A 59 11.07 4.72 -2.77
N PHE A 60 11.66 5.04 -1.62
CA PHE A 60 10.98 5.83 -0.59
C PHE A 60 10.63 7.24 -1.06
N ALA A 61 11.54 7.95 -1.72
CA ALA A 61 11.25 9.28 -2.25
C ALA A 61 10.10 9.26 -3.28
N GLN A 62 10.10 8.28 -4.18
CA GLN A 62 9.02 8.09 -5.15
C GLN A 62 7.69 7.71 -4.47
N ALA A 63 7.74 6.88 -3.43
CA ALA A 63 6.58 6.50 -2.65
C ALA A 63 5.97 7.69 -1.89
N ILE A 64 6.78 8.55 -1.27
CA ILE A 64 6.31 9.80 -0.64
C ILE A 64 5.54 10.63 -1.67
N ALA A 65 6.16 10.91 -2.82
CA ALA A 65 5.53 11.73 -3.86
C ALA A 65 4.22 11.13 -4.37
N GLY A 66 4.16 9.81 -4.53
CA GLY A 66 2.95 9.10 -4.96
C GLY A 66 1.84 9.12 -3.92
N TYR A 67 2.14 8.87 -2.64
CA TYR A 67 1.13 8.94 -1.59
C TYR A 67 0.62 10.36 -1.37
N GLU A 68 1.48 11.39 -1.46
CA GLU A 68 1.04 12.77 -1.44
C GLU A 68 0.14 13.11 -2.64
N ALA A 69 0.45 12.61 -3.84
CA ALA A 69 -0.40 12.79 -5.01
C ALA A 69 -1.79 12.15 -4.81
N ALA A 70 -1.84 10.95 -4.22
CA ALA A 70 -3.08 10.29 -3.85
C ALA A 70 -3.89 11.13 -2.83
N ALA A 71 -3.24 11.65 -1.78
CA ALA A 71 -3.91 12.47 -0.75
C ALA A 71 -4.35 13.85 -1.28
N ARG A 72 -3.61 14.47 -2.20
CA ARG A 72 -4.04 15.70 -2.88
C ARG A 72 -5.29 15.48 -3.73
N ARG A 73 -5.40 14.29 -4.33
CA ARG A 73 -6.51 13.94 -5.21
C ARG A 73 -7.76 13.56 -4.44
N ASP A 74 -7.61 12.77 -3.38
CA ASP A 74 -8.66 12.46 -2.42
C ASP A 74 -8.17 12.71 -0.98
N PRO A 75 -8.48 13.88 -0.40
CA PRO A 75 -8.12 14.20 0.98
C PRO A 75 -8.78 13.31 2.04
N ALA A 76 -9.84 12.56 1.69
CA ALA A 76 -10.47 11.60 2.59
C ALA A 76 -9.84 10.19 2.47
N TYR A 77 -8.86 10.00 1.59
CA TYR A 77 -8.25 8.70 1.35
C TYR A 77 -7.28 8.30 2.45
N ALA A 78 -7.81 7.75 3.55
CA ALA A 78 -7.06 7.38 4.74
C ALA A 78 -5.81 6.51 4.45
N MET A 79 -5.88 5.60 3.48
CA MET A 79 -4.75 4.72 3.14
C MET A 79 -3.53 5.47 2.58
N ALA A 80 -3.72 6.63 1.93
CA ALA A 80 -2.61 7.45 1.46
C ALA A 80 -1.80 8.02 2.63
N TYR A 81 -2.48 8.51 3.68
CA TYR A 81 -1.83 9.00 4.89
C TYR A 81 -1.15 7.89 5.69
N VAL A 82 -1.77 6.71 5.79
CA VAL A 82 -1.14 5.53 6.40
C VAL A 82 0.14 5.16 5.63
N GLY A 83 0.07 5.14 4.30
CA GLY A 83 1.23 4.87 3.44
C GLY A 83 2.37 5.85 3.66
N LEU A 84 2.08 7.16 3.74
CA LEU A 84 3.07 8.18 4.09
C LEU A 84 3.75 7.88 5.42
N ALA A 85 2.98 7.63 6.47
CA ALA A 85 3.52 7.33 7.79
C ALA A 85 4.45 6.11 7.78
N GLN A 86 4.04 5.03 7.10
CA GLN A 86 4.85 3.82 6.98
C GLN A 86 6.16 4.07 6.23
N VAL A 87 6.11 4.79 5.12
CA VAL A 87 7.30 5.16 4.34
C VAL A 87 8.30 5.96 5.17
N TRP A 88 7.84 6.92 5.97
CA TRP A 88 8.72 7.72 6.82
C TRP A 88 9.38 6.85 7.89
N VAL A 89 8.63 5.95 8.52
CA VAL A 89 9.18 5.00 9.50
C VAL A 89 10.24 4.09 8.86
N ASP A 90 9.95 3.54 7.69
CA ASP A 90 10.86 2.63 6.99
C ASP A 90 12.10 3.35 6.46
N ALA A 91 11.95 4.57 5.94
CA ALA A 91 13.07 5.41 5.51
C ALA A 91 14.02 5.76 6.66
N LEU A 92 13.46 6.13 7.83
CA LEU A 92 14.23 6.42 9.03
C LEU A 92 14.97 5.19 9.55
N CYS A 93 14.30 4.03 9.58
CA CYS A 93 14.93 2.77 9.94
C CYS A 93 16.07 2.45 8.97
N ASN A 94 15.83 2.49 7.66
CA ASN A 94 16.83 2.18 6.65
C ASN A 94 18.07 3.08 6.79
N ALA A 95 17.88 4.40 6.88
CA ALA A 95 18.99 5.34 7.06
C ALA A 95 19.82 5.01 8.32
N ARG A 96 19.16 4.73 9.45
CA ARG A 96 19.82 4.38 10.72
C ARG A 96 20.54 3.02 10.67
N PHE A 97 20.08 2.09 9.83
CA PHE A 97 20.69 0.78 9.65
C PHE A 97 21.89 0.83 8.70
N VAL A 98 21.81 1.60 7.61
CA VAL A 98 22.94 1.88 6.71
C VAL A 98 24.10 2.53 7.47
N GLU A 99 23.83 3.54 8.30
CA GLU A 99 24.86 4.19 9.13
C GLU A 99 25.52 3.24 10.15
N ARG A 100 24.83 2.18 10.54
CA ARG A 100 25.28 1.19 11.53
C ARG A 100 25.85 -0.09 10.89
N GLY A 101 26.00 -0.13 9.57
CA GLY A 101 26.49 -1.30 8.84
C GLY A 101 25.64 -2.56 9.01
N ARG A 102 24.34 -2.40 9.31
CA ARG A 102 23.39 -3.51 9.47
C ARG A 102 22.37 -3.50 8.34
N CYS A 103 22.04 -4.67 7.82
CA CYS A 103 21.09 -4.82 6.72
C CYS A 103 19.66 -4.41 7.18
N PRO A 104 18.84 -3.75 6.33
CA PRO A 104 17.62 -3.07 6.78
C PRO A 104 16.44 -4.00 7.11
N CYS A 105 16.52 -5.25 6.69
CA CYS A 105 15.48 -6.25 6.84
C CYS A 105 16.13 -7.59 7.16
N GLY A 106 15.50 -8.40 8.02
CA GLY A 106 15.99 -9.72 8.43
C GLY A 106 15.95 -10.78 7.34
N GLY A 107 16.50 -10.48 6.16
CA GLY A 107 16.89 -11.45 5.14
C GLY A 107 18.41 -11.50 5.06
N ASP A 108 18.97 -12.71 4.96
CA ASP A 108 20.41 -13.00 5.04
C ASP A 108 21.26 -12.43 3.87
N THR A 109 20.68 -11.65 2.96
CA THR A 109 21.41 -11.16 1.78
C THR A 109 21.28 -9.65 1.64
N CYS A 110 22.24 -8.94 2.22
CA CYS A 110 22.74 -7.69 1.66
C CYS A 110 23.50 -8.06 0.37
N ARG A 111 22.89 -7.91 -0.81
CA ARG A 111 23.60 -7.99 -2.09
C ARG A 111 23.35 -6.72 -2.88
#